data_AF-A0A534MWN9-F1
#
_entry.id   AF-A0A534MWN9-F1
#
_cell.length_a   1.000
_cell.length_b   1.000
_cell.length_c   1.000
_cell.angle_alpha   90.00
_cell.angle_beta   90.00
_cell.angle_gamma   90.00
#
_symmetry.space_group_name_H-M   'P 1'
#
loop_
_entity.id
_entity.type
_entity.pdbx_description
1 polymer ?
#
loop_
_entity_poly.entity_id
_entity_poly.type
_entity_poly.pdbx_seq_one_letter_code
_entity_poly.pdbx_strand_id
1 'polypeptide(L)'
;MTRPIKSGLEFEASFPVKGRILQAIMCECEEEGEIRIRISRDPQKGWSYDPKDPKTFLDVHAYDPRETYAKVRAGEWADGRVICYGYLKRVRARRIEMIGSVLASGTRLTGAVHVNEAVEIDFGLFRSILSFESEEQRRKILKDAGIRDGSFVVTDVGVDLELKRWGPRETVLRKG
;
A
#
# COMPACT_ATOMS: atom_id res chain seq x y z
N MET A 1 5.96 -12.61 7.31
CA MET A 1 6.93 -12.09 8.30
C MET A 1 7.69 -10.97 7.62
N THR A 2 7.64 -9.76 8.16
CA THR A 2 8.41 -8.61 7.66
C THR A 2 9.90 -8.88 7.83
N ARG A 3 10.70 -8.57 6.81
CA ARG A 3 12.15 -8.77 6.89
C ARG A 3 12.77 -7.75 7.85
N PRO A 4 13.66 -8.16 8.76
CA PRO A 4 14.38 -7.22 9.61
C PRO A 4 15.23 -6.26 8.78
N ILE A 5 15.22 -4.99 9.20
CA ILE A 5 16.03 -3.93 8.59
C ILE A 5 17.52 -4.19 8.85
N LYS A 6 18.33 -4.19 7.78
CA LYS A 6 19.78 -4.44 7.89
C LYS A 6 20.67 -3.20 7.75
N SER A 7 20.34 -2.28 6.85
CA SER A 7 21.26 -1.16 6.49
C SER A 7 20.57 0.19 6.22
N GLY A 8 19.25 0.22 6.06
CA GLY A 8 18.49 1.46 5.83
C GLY A 8 17.02 1.27 6.20
N LEU A 9 16.32 2.36 6.52
CA LEU A 9 14.90 2.32 6.89
C LEU A 9 14.03 2.03 5.67
N GLU A 10 13.99 0.77 5.29
CA GLU A 10 13.03 0.24 4.33
C GLU A 10 11.78 -0.24 5.04
N PHE A 11 10.68 -0.29 4.32
CA PHE A 11 9.45 -0.86 4.81
C PHE A 11 8.79 -1.72 3.73
N GLU A 12 8.00 -2.67 4.18
CA GLU A 12 7.05 -3.41 3.38
C GLU A 12 5.77 -3.52 4.21
N ALA A 13 4.65 -3.12 3.62
CA ALA A 13 3.34 -3.24 4.22
C ALA A 13 2.38 -3.87 3.21
N SER A 14 1.59 -4.83 3.67
CA SER A 14 0.54 -5.42 2.86
C SER A 14 -0.81 -5.25 3.54
N PHE A 15 -1.82 -4.86 2.78
CA PHE A 15 -3.18 -4.72 3.28
C PHE A 15 -4.18 -5.35 2.32
N PRO A 16 -5.25 -5.99 2.85
CA PRO A 16 -6.25 -6.63 2.03
C PRO A 16 -7.05 -5.60 1.24
N VAL A 17 -7.45 -5.96 0.03
CA VAL A 17 -8.31 -5.12 -0.81
C VAL A 17 -9.42 -5.94 -1.45
N LYS A 18 -10.60 -5.34 -1.56
CA LYS A 18 -11.62 -5.74 -2.52
C LYS A 18 -12.00 -4.54 -3.37
N GLY A 19 -12.07 -4.74 -4.67
CA GLY A 19 -12.30 -3.63 -5.59
C GLY A 19 -12.72 -4.06 -6.97
N ARG A 20 -13.10 -3.08 -7.77
CA ARG A 20 -13.47 -3.26 -9.18
C ARG A 20 -12.24 -3.08 -10.04
N ILE A 21 -11.96 -4.04 -10.91
CA ILE A 21 -10.89 -3.95 -11.91
C ILE A 21 -11.32 -2.90 -12.94
N LEU A 22 -10.52 -1.85 -13.06
CA LEU A 22 -10.70 -0.81 -14.07
C LEU A 22 -9.95 -1.15 -15.35
N GLN A 23 -8.77 -1.77 -15.21
CA GLN A 23 -7.88 -2.11 -16.31
C GLN A 23 -7.01 -3.29 -15.91
N ALA A 24 -6.68 -4.14 -16.89
CA ALA A 24 -5.68 -5.19 -16.76
C ALA A 24 -5.07 -5.40 -18.14
N ILE A 25 -3.83 -4.93 -18.33
CA ILE A 25 -3.14 -4.97 -19.61
C ILE A 25 -1.67 -5.37 -19.41
N MET A 26 -1.03 -5.82 -20.48
CA MET A 26 0.43 -5.88 -20.52
C MET A 26 0.98 -4.45 -20.44
N CYS A 27 2.02 -4.22 -19.63
CA CYS A 27 2.72 -2.93 -19.59
C CYS A 27 3.44 -2.68 -20.93
N GLU A 28 3.69 -1.41 -21.24
CA GLU A 28 4.46 -1.02 -22.44
C GLU A 28 5.92 -1.51 -22.43
N CYS A 29 6.47 -1.85 -21.26
CA CYS A 29 7.79 -2.49 -21.17
C CYS A 29 7.78 -3.97 -21.60
N GLU A 30 6.62 -4.57 -21.83
CA GLU A 30 6.40 -5.98 -22.21
C GLU A 30 6.96 -7.04 -21.23
N GLU A 31 7.55 -6.62 -20.11
CA GLU A 31 8.13 -7.51 -19.09
C GLU A 31 7.14 -7.88 -17.98
N GLU A 32 6.16 -7.01 -17.70
CA GLU A 32 5.18 -7.18 -16.63
C GLU A 32 3.79 -6.73 -17.07
N GLY A 33 2.74 -7.22 -16.40
CA GLY A 33 1.39 -6.67 -16.55
C GLY A 33 1.08 -5.62 -15.52
N GLU A 34 0.13 -4.74 -15.84
CA GLU A 34 -0.43 -3.79 -14.89
C GLU A 34 -1.91 -4.05 -14.64
N ILE A 35 -2.32 -3.87 -13.39
CA ILE A 35 -3.71 -3.93 -12.96
C ILE A 35 -4.06 -2.62 -12.28
N ARG A 36 -5.13 -1.98 -12.77
CA ARG A 36 -5.76 -0.86 -12.07
C ARG A 36 -7.02 -1.34 -11.39
N ILE A 37 -7.09 -1.17 -10.07
CA ILE A 37 -8.23 -1.57 -9.25
C ILE A 37 -8.77 -0.38 -8.45
N ARG A 38 -10.09 -0.19 -8.46
CA ARG A 38 -10.77 0.81 -7.62
C ARG A 38 -11.27 0.17 -6.34
N ILE A 39 -10.80 0.68 -5.22
CA ILE A 39 -11.12 0.20 -3.87
C ILE A 39 -11.85 1.28 -3.07
N SER A 40 -12.52 0.85 -1.99
CA SER A 40 -13.02 1.78 -0.97
C SER A 40 -11.84 2.50 -0.31
N ARG A 41 -11.99 3.82 -0.07
CA ARG A 41 -10.97 4.61 0.64
C ARG A 41 -10.91 4.26 2.13
N ASP A 42 -11.98 3.71 2.69
CA ASP A 42 -12.05 3.27 4.08
C ASP A 42 -12.56 1.82 4.15
N PRO A 43 -11.66 0.83 4.00
CA PRO A 43 -12.04 -0.58 4.02
C PRO A 43 -12.57 -1.03 5.40
N GLN A 44 -12.31 -0.29 6.48
CA GLN A 44 -12.86 -0.59 7.80
C GLN A 44 -14.37 -0.32 7.86
N LYS A 45 -14.87 0.64 7.08
CA LYS A 45 -16.31 0.89 6.88
C LYS A 45 -16.93 -0.01 5.81
N GLY A 46 -16.14 -0.90 5.21
CA GLY A 46 -16.55 -1.85 4.19
C GLY A 46 -16.02 -1.53 2.79
N TRP A 47 -16.35 -2.40 1.84
CA TRP A 47 -15.80 -2.39 0.48
C TRP A 47 -16.64 -1.60 -0.53
N SER A 48 -17.70 -0.95 -0.08
CA SER A 48 -18.58 -0.14 -0.95
C SER A 48 -18.08 1.30 -1.02
N TYR A 49 -18.29 1.94 -2.15
CA TYR A 49 -17.96 3.34 -2.40
C TYR A 49 -18.94 3.90 -3.44
N ASP A 50 -19.07 5.23 -3.51
CA ASP A 50 -19.83 5.90 -4.56
C ASP A 50 -18.89 6.22 -5.73
N PRO A 51 -19.07 5.60 -6.92
CA PRO A 51 -18.23 5.89 -8.07
C PRO A 51 -18.31 7.35 -8.56
N LYS A 52 -19.31 8.12 -8.11
CA LYS A 52 -19.48 9.55 -8.42
C LYS A 52 -18.81 10.48 -7.42
N ASP A 53 -18.38 9.97 -6.25
CA ASP A 53 -17.66 10.74 -5.23
C ASP A 53 -16.21 10.24 -5.07
N PRO A 54 -15.22 10.96 -5.65
CA PRO A 54 -13.80 10.63 -5.54
C PRO A 54 -13.24 10.56 -4.11
N LYS A 55 -13.97 11.12 -3.13
CA LYS A 55 -13.59 11.02 -1.72
C LYS A 55 -13.87 9.64 -1.13
N THR A 56 -14.71 8.84 -1.76
CA THR A 56 -15.12 7.52 -1.25
C THR A 56 -14.27 6.37 -1.78
N PHE A 57 -13.49 6.59 -2.83
CA PHE A 57 -12.65 5.57 -3.45
C PHE A 57 -11.19 6.00 -3.60
N LEU A 58 -10.36 5.01 -3.89
CA LEU A 58 -8.98 5.14 -4.29
C LEU A 58 -8.74 4.21 -5.48
N ASP A 59 -8.06 4.71 -6.51
CA ASP A 59 -7.57 3.85 -7.59
C ASP A 59 -6.15 3.40 -7.24
N VAL A 60 -5.91 2.10 -7.28
CA VAL A 60 -4.58 1.52 -7.12
C VAL A 60 -4.13 1.07 -8.50
N HIS A 61 -2.96 1.54 -8.92
CA HIS A 61 -2.28 1.14 -10.14
C HIS A 61 -1.04 0.37 -9.72
N ALA A 62 -1.06 -0.94 -9.94
CA ALA A 62 -0.02 -1.82 -9.45
C ALA A 62 0.53 -2.69 -10.58
N TYR A 63 1.80 -3.05 -10.45
CA TYR A 63 2.38 -4.10 -11.27
C TYR A 63 1.92 -5.46 -10.74
N ASP A 64 1.77 -6.40 -11.67
CA ASP A 64 1.39 -7.77 -11.38
C ASP A 64 2.49 -8.71 -11.87
N PRO A 65 3.42 -9.10 -10.98
CA PRO A 65 4.55 -9.95 -11.34
C PRO A 65 4.15 -11.42 -11.55
N ARG A 66 2.86 -11.77 -11.49
CA ARG A 66 2.35 -13.16 -11.54
C ARG A 66 1.45 -13.45 -12.73
N GLU A 67 1.44 -12.58 -13.74
CA GLU A 67 0.64 -12.73 -14.96
C GLU A 67 -0.88 -12.92 -14.73
N THR A 68 -1.37 -12.48 -13.57
CA THR A 68 -2.78 -12.45 -13.23
C THR A 68 -3.57 -11.51 -14.14
N TYR A 69 -2.96 -10.43 -14.63
CA TYR A 69 -3.54 -9.44 -15.53
C TYR A 69 -4.13 -10.10 -16.79
N ALA A 70 -3.52 -11.18 -17.28
CA ALA A 70 -4.00 -11.92 -18.45
C ALA A 70 -5.31 -12.68 -18.20
N LYS A 71 -5.60 -13.01 -16.93
CA LYS A 71 -6.71 -13.87 -16.48
C LYS A 71 -7.93 -13.09 -16.01
N VAL A 72 -7.77 -11.81 -15.72
CA VAL A 72 -8.84 -10.94 -15.24
C VAL A 72 -9.37 -10.04 -16.36
N ARG A 73 -10.54 -9.45 -16.14
CA ARG A 73 -11.17 -8.53 -17.09
C ARG A 73 -11.61 -7.24 -16.40
N ALA A 74 -11.51 -6.13 -17.14
CA ALA A 74 -12.07 -4.86 -16.72
C ALA A 74 -13.59 -5.01 -16.44
N GLY A 75 -14.04 -4.43 -15.35
CA GLY A 75 -15.42 -4.53 -14.87
C GLY A 75 -15.67 -5.63 -13.84
N GLU A 76 -14.81 -6.65 -13.76
CA GLU A 76 -14.88 -7.66 -12.70
C GLU A 76 -14.53 -7.06 -11.33
N TRP A 77 -14.92 -7.76 -10.28
CA TRP A 77 -14.43 -7.50 -8.93
C TRP A 77 -13.29 -8.46 -8.61
N ALA A 78 -12.39 -8.02 -7.74
CA ALA A 78 -11.29 -8.82 -7.24
C ALA A 78 -11.12 -8.67 -5.73
N ASP A 79 -10.59 -9.71 -5.11
CA ASP A 79 -10.20 -9.82 -3.72
C ASP A 79 -8.73 -10.22 -3.69
N GLY A 80 -7.92 -9.49 -2.93
CA GLY A 80 -6.47 -9.61 -2.97
C GLY A 80 -5.77 -8.84 -1.86
N ARG A 81 -4.49 -8.55 -2.08
CA ARG A 81 -3.69 -7.68 -1.22
C ARG A 81 -2.86 -6.72 -2.07
N VAL A 82 -2.81 -5.48 -1.65
CA VAL A 82 -1.83 -4.51 -2.14
C VAL A 82 -0.59 -4.61 -1.27
N ILE A 83 0.58 -4.57 -1.90
CA ILE A 83 1.87 -4.56 -1.23
C ILE A 83 2.54 -3.23 -1.56
N CYS A 84 2.84 -2.46 -0.52
CA CYS A 84 3.54 -1.19 -0.61
C CYS A 84 4.92 -1.34 0.01
N TYR A 85 5.96 -0.88 -0.67
CA TYR A 85 7.32 -0.91 -0.15
C TYR A 85 8.09 0.34 -0.56
N GLY A 86 9.20 0.60 0.12
CA GLY A 86 10.07 1.73 -0.22
C GLY A 86 11.03 2.10 0.89
N TYR A 87 11.69 3.25 0.70
CA TYR A 87 12.67 3.79 1.64
C TYR A 87 12.13 5.03 2.34
N LEU A 88 12.31 5.06 3.65
CA LEU A 88 11.80 6.10 4.53
C LEU A 88 12.87 7.16 4.76
N LYS A 89 12.47 8.42 4.52
CA LYS A 89 13.28 9.59 4.85
C LYS A 89 12.52 10.49 5.81
N ARG A 90 13.15 10.88 6.91
CA ARG A 90 12.56 11.87 7.83
C ARG A 90 12.31 13.20 7.10
N VAL A 91 11.17 13.81 7.38
CA VAL A 91 10.81 15.14 6.90
C VAL A 91 10.30 16.04 8.02
N ARG A 92 10.24 17.35 7.77
CA ARG A 92 9.48 18.29 8.59
C ARG A 92 8.08 18.41 8.00
N ALA A 93 7.17 17.58 8.51
CA ALA A 93 5.73 17.67 8.18
C ALA A 93 4.92 17.81 9.48
N ARG A 94 3.63 18.09 9.33
CA ARG A 94 2.68 18.23 10.46
C ARG A 94 1.44 17.35 10.32
N ARG A 95 1.31 16.60 9.23
CA ARG A 95 0.15 15.75 8.93
C ARG A 95 0.55 14.59 8.02
N ILE A 96 -0.25 13.53 8.08
CA ILE A 96 -0.26 12.46 7.08
C ILE A 96 -0.82 13.02 5.78
N GLU A 97 -0.23 12.64 4.65
CA GLU A 97 -0.64 13.16 3.35
C GLU A 97 -0.28 12.18 2.22
N MET A 98 -1.22 12.01 1.29
CA MET A 98 -1.00 11.38 -0.01
C MET A 98 -1.45 12.38 -1.08
N ILE A 99 -0.55 12.66 -2.02
CA ILE A 99 -0.86 13.58 -3.12
C ILE A 99 -1.67 12.82 -4.18
N GLY A 100 -2.89 13.28 -4.46
CA GLY A 100 -3.75 12.73 -5.50
C GLY A 100 -4.76 11.68 -5.03
N SER A 101 -5.41 11.03 -6.00
CA SER A 101 -6.44 10.00 -5.79
C SER A 101 -6.03 8.64 -6.35
N VAL A 102 -4.75 8.47 -6.67
CA VAL A 102 -4.17 7.26 -7.25
C VAL A 102 -2.96 6.84 -6.41
N LEU A 103 -2.96 5.58 -5.99
CA LEU A 103 -1.78 4.94 -5.41
C LEU A 103 -1.10 4.14 -6.53
N ALA A 104 0.07 4.60 -6.95
CA ALA A 104 0.89 3.96 -7.97
C ALA A 104 2.35 3.93 -7.54
N SER A 105 3.16 3.14 -8.23
CA SER A 105 4.61 3.21 -8.07
C SER A 105 5.10 4.65 -8.35
N GLY A 106 5.90 5.20 -7.43
CA GLY A 106 6.34 6.60 -7.43
C GLY A 106 5.40 7.56 -6.69
N THR A 107 4.22 7.13 -6.21
CA THR A 107 3.35 7.98 -5.40
C THR A 107 4.07 8.36 -4.10
N ARG A 108 4.17 9.67 -3.84
CA ARG A 108 4.77 10.20 -2.63
C ARG A 108 3.79 10.15 -1.45
N LEU A 109 4.19 9.46 -0.39
CA LEU A 109 3.39 9.31 0.85
C LEU A 109 4.12 9.94 2.04
N THR A 110 3.40 10.69 2.87
CA THR A 110 3.88 11.17 4.17
C THR A 110 3.18 10.41 5.27
N GLY A 111 3.97 9.72 6.11
CA GLY A 111 3.47 8.93 7.24
C GLY A 111 3.87 9.50 8.59
N ALA A 112 3.01 9.30 9.60
CA ALA A 112 3.29 9.64 10.99
C ALA A 112 3.93 8.45 11.70
N VAL A 113 5.01 8.70 12.46
CA VAL A 113 5.77 7.67 13.17
C VAL A 113 5.29 7.57 14.61
N HIS A 114 4.98 6.36 15.03
CA HIS A 114 4.70 5.99 16.42
C HIS A 114 5.77 5.03 16.94
N VAL A 115 6.43 5.36 18.05
CA VAL A 115 7.52 4.56 18.61
C VAL A 115 7.13 4.08 20.01
N ASN A 116 6.62 2.85 20.10
CA ASN A 116 6.21 2.19 21.35
C ASN A 116 7.00 0.88 21.55
N GLU A 117 6.33 -0.26 21.77
CA GLU A 117 6.96 -1.58 21.71
C GLU A 117 7.47 -1.89 20.29
N ALA A 118 6.72 -1.47 19.27
CA ALA A 118 7.12 -1.50 17.87
C ALA A 118 7.34 -0.08 17.31
N VAL A 119 7.92 0.02 16.11
CA VAL A 119 7.95 1.26 15.32
C VAL A 119 6.91 1.14 14.23
N GLU A 120 5.84 1.90 14.36
CA GLU A 120 4.73 1.94 13.41
C GLU A 120 4.78 3.22 12.58
N ILE A 121 4.34 3.12 11.33
CA ILE A 121 4.19 4.25 10.44
C ILE A 121 2.77 4.23 9.90
N ASP A 122 1.99 5.24 10.25
CA ASP A 122 0.64 5.43 9.76
C ASP A 122 0.66 6.34 8.52
N PHE A 123 0.34 5.77 7.36
CA PHE A 123 0.20 6.51 6.09
C PHE A 123 -1.27 6.90 5.81
N GLY A 124 -2.18 6.69 6.77
CA GLY A 124 -3.61 6.96 6.67
C GLY A 124 -4.38 5.88 5.90
N LEU A 125 -3.82 5.38 4.79
CA LEU A 125 -4.40 4.29 4.00
C LEU A 125 -4.08 2.91 4.59
N PHE A 126 -2.85 2.75 5.06
CA PHE A 126 -2.33 1.53 5.66
C PHE A 126 -1.30 1.88 6.72
N ARG A 127 -0.95 0.88 7.54
CA ARG A 127 0.11 0.97 8.52
C ARG A 127 1.24 0.04 8.15
N SER A 128 2.46 0.49 8.38
CA SER A 128 3.65 -0.34 8.31
C SER A 128 4.23 -0.54 9.70
N ILE A 129 4.68 -1.76 10.00
CA ILE A 129 5.41 -2.07 11.22
C ILE A 129 6.84 -2.41 10.82
N LEU A 130 7.80 -1.62 11.30
CA LEU A 130 9.21 -1.88 11.04
C LEU A 130 9.71 -3.02 11.92
N SER A 131 10.50 -3.91 11.33
CA SER A 131 11.15 -5.01 12.04
C SER A 131 12.64 -4.74 12.15
N PHE A 132 13.19 -4.97 13.33
CA PHE A 132 14.61 -4.80 13.63
C PHE A 132 15.15 -6.13 14.16
N GLU A 133 16.43 -6.41 13.92
CA GLU A 133 17.10 -7.63 14.38
C GLU A 133 17.30 -7.62 15.92
N SER A 134 17.42 -6.44 16.53
CA SER A 134 17.59 -6.25 17.97
C SER A 134 17.17 -4.85 18.41
N GLU A 135 16.97 -4.66 19.72
CA GLU A 135 16.69 -3.35 20.31
C GLU A 135 17.88 -2.38 20.23
N GLU A 136 19.11 -2.90 20.28
CA GLU A 136 20.33 -2.11 20.04
C GLU A 136 20.34 -1.55 18.61
N GLN A 137 20.04 -2.40 17.62
CA GLN A 137 19.95 -1.98 16.22
C GLN A 137 18.81 -0.99 16.02
N ARG A 138 17.63 -1.25 16.59
CA ARG A 138 16.49 -0.34 16.54
C ARG A 138 16.87 1.06 17.04
N ARG A 139 17.45 1.16 18.25
CA ARG A 139 17.88 2.44 18.83
C ARG A 139 18.90 3.16 17.95
N LYS A 140 19.89 2.43 17.41
CA LYS A 140 20.92 2.98 16.53
C LYS A 140 20.31 3.56 15.24
N ILE A 141 19.51 2.76 14.53
CA ILE A 141 18.92 3.16 13.25
C ILE A 141 17.98 4.36 13.42
N LEU A 142 17.13 4.35 14.45
CA LEU A 142 16.22 5.48 14.71
C LEU A 142 17.00 6.77 15.02
N LYS A 143 18.06 6.67 15.85
CA LYS A 143 18.92 7.81 16.17
C LYS A 143 19.62 8.36 14.93
N ASP A 144 20.22 7.49 14.12
CA ASP A 144 20.97 7.89 12.92
C ASP A 144 20.05 8.53 11.87
N ALA A 145 18.80 8.04 11.74
CA ALA A 145 17.78 8.63 10.89
C ALA A 145 17.06 9.85 11.50
N GLY A 146 17.35 10.17 12.75
CA GLY A 146 16.66 11.19 13.53
C GLY A 146 15.17 10.92 13.72
N ILE A 147 14.70 9.68 13.63
CA ILE A 147 13.29 9.32 13.84
C ILE A 147 13.03 9.16 15.33
N ARG A 148 11.92 9.75 15.78
CA ARG A 148 11.38 9.62 17.14
C ARG A 148 9.85 9.57 17.06
N ASP A 149 9.20 9.23 18.17
CA ASP A 149 7.75 9.33 18.28
C ASP A 149 7.24 10.72 17.87
N GLY A 150 6.14 10.76 17.12
CA GLY A 150 5.56 11.98 16.56
C GLY A 150 6.36 12.59 15.39
N SER A 151 7.39 11.92 14.88
CA SER A 151 8.07 12.34 13.65
C SER A 151 7.22 12.05 12.42
N PHE A 152 7.61 12.65 11.29
CA PHE A 152 7.05 12.32 9.99
C PHE A 152 8.14 11.81 9.05
N VAL A 153 7.78 10.85 8.24
CA VAL A 153 8.61 10.26 7.20
C VAL A 153 7.93 10.38 5.85
N VAL A 154 8.74 10.39 4.79
CA VAL A 154 8.29 10.37 3.42
C VAL A 154 8.88 9.17 2.70
N THR A 155 8.13 8.64 1.74
CA THR A 155 8.59 7.62 0.80
C THR A 155 7.99 7.91 -0.57
N ASP A 156 8.73 7.57 -1.62
CA ASP A 156 8.16 7.33 -2.93
C ASP A 156 7.95 5.81 -3.01
N VAL A 157 6.70 5.36 -3.14
CA VAL A 157 6.30 3.97 -2.86
C VAL A 157 6.39 3.10 -4.12
N GLY A 158 6.78 1.84 -4.00
CA GLY A 158 6.52 0.79 -5.00
C GLY A 158 5.21 0.07 -4.66
N VAL A 159 4.42 -0.29 -5.67
CA VAL A 159 3.07 -0.86 -5.48
C VAL A 159 2.89 -2.12 -6.32
N ASP A 160 2.73 -3.25 -5.64
CA ASP A 160 2.38 -4.53 -6.26
C ASP A 160 0.97 -4.97 -5.83
N LEU A 161 0.34 -5.80 -6.67
CA LEU A 161 -0.97 -6.37 -6.39
C LEU A 161 -0.95 -7.90 -6.54
N GLU A 162 -1.42 -8.58 -5.50
CA GLU A 162 -1.65 -10.02 -5.56
C GLU A 162 -3.14 -10.32 -5.42
N LEU A 163 -3.76 -10.81 -6.50
CA LEU A 163 -5.16 -11.21 -6.49
C LEU A 163 -5.30 -12.67 -6.04
N LYS A 164 -6.30 -12.91 -5.20
CA LYS A 164 -6.66 -14.25 -4.69
C LYS A 164 -7.87 -14.82 -5.41
N ARG A 165 -8.83 -13.96 -5.76
CA ARG A 165 -10.10 -14.32 -6.38
C ARG A 165 -10.63 -13.15 -7.19
N TRP A 166 -11.31 -13.44 -8.29
CA TRP A 166 -11.97 -12.44 -9.13
C TRP A 166 -13.27 -12.99 -9.74
N GLY A 167 -14.12 -12.09 -10.26
CA GLY A 167 -15.37 -12.43 -10.93
C GLY A 167 -16.51 -11.44 -10.63
N PRO A 168 -17.78 -11.88 -10.67
CA PRO A 168 -18.93 -11.04 -10.35
C PRO A 168 -18.86 -10.44 -8.94
N ARG A 169 -19.40 -9.23 -8.78
CA ARG A 169 -19.37 -8.47 -7.52
C ARG A 169 -19.90 -9.29 -6.35
N GLU A 170 -21.02 -9.96 -6.55
CA GLU A 170 -21.74 -10.72 -5.52
C GLU A 170 -20.88 -11.89 -5.02
N THR A 171 -20.15 -12.55 -5.93
CA THR A 171 -19.25 -13.67 -5.62
C THR A 171 -18.04 -13.23 -4.81
N VAL A 172 -17.49 -12.05 -5.11
CA VAL A 172 -16.27 -11.52 -4.48
C VAL A 172 -16.56 -10.83 -3.13
N LEU A 173 -17.68 -10.11 -3.05
CA LEU A 173 -18.06 -9.37 -1.85
C LEU A 173 -18.83 -10.20 -0.81
N ARG A 174 -19.36 -11.38 -1.16
CA ARG A 174 -19.94 -12.29 -0.16
C ARG A 174 -18.93 -12.55 0.96
N LYS A 175 -19.38 -12.38 2.21
CA LYS A 175 -18.65 -12.84 3.39
C LYS A 175 -18.59 -14.37 3.31
N GLY A 176 -17.38 -14.91 3.22
CA GLY A 176 -17.11 -16.25 3.72
C GLY A 176 -17.10 -16.22 5.23
#